data_AF-A0A9X4KNQ3-F1
#
_entry.id   AF-A0A9X4KNQ3-F1
#
_cell.length_a   1.000
_cell.length_b   1.000
_cell.length_c   1.000
_cell.angle_alpha   90.00
_cell.angle_beta   90.00
_cell.angle_gamma   90.00
#
_symmetry.space_group_name_H-M   'P 1'
#
loop_
_entity.id
_entity.type
_entity.pdbx_description
1 polymer ?
#
loop_
_entity_poly.entity_id
_entity_poly.type
_entity_poly.pdbx_seq_one_letter_code
_entity_poly.pdbx_strand_id
1 'polypeptide(L)'
;MATMALFSTILFWNDWFNALLFIRAEDKYPVQFLMIRVLNDIQYLRENVQLAAQNPELMRDLPNESLQMAMAVVGMGPILLVYPFFQKYFVKGLTIGAVKG
;
A
#
# COMPACT_ATOMS: atom_id res chain seq x y z
N MET A 1 -16.21 10.61 16.69
CA MET A 1 -15.62 9.27 16.91
C MET A 1 -15.39 8.51 15.61
N ALA A 2 -16.39 8.41 14.72
CA ALA A 2 -16.24 7.72 13.44
C ALA A 2 -15.09 8.25 12.55
N THR A 3 -14.87 9.57 12.52
CA THR A 3 -13.74 10.19 11.78
C THR A 3 -12.38 9.85 12.38
N MET A 4 -12.24 9.93 13.71
CA MET A 4 -11.00 9.54 14.41
C MET A 4 -10.68 8.06 14.18
N ALA A 5 -11.67 7.18 14.29
CA ALA A 5 -11.50 5.75 14.02
C ALA A 5 -11.08 5.48 12.56
N LEU A 6 -11.69 6.17 11.59
CA LEU A 6 -11.34 6.06 10.18
C LEU A 6 -9.88 6.46 9.93
N PHE A 7 -9.47 7.64 10.41
CA PHE A 7 -8.11 8.12 10.20
C PHE A 7 -7.07 7.25 10.93
N SER A 8 -7.34 6.83 12.16
CA SER A 8 -6.44 5.91 12.89
C SER A 8 -6.28 4.57 12.18
N THR A 9 -7.37 4.01 11.63
CA THR A 9 -7.31 2.73 10.90
C THR A 9 -6.50 2.86 9.61
N ILE A 10 -6.71 3.93 8.86
CA ILE A 10 -5.95 4.22 7.62
C ILE A 10 -4.47 4.45 7.95
N LEU A 11 -4.17 5.20 9.01
CA LEU A 11 -2.80 5.44 9.46
C LEU A 11 -2.09 4.13 9.83
N PHE A 12 -2.74 3.27 10.61
CA PHE A 12 -2.18 1.98 10.99
C PHE A 12 -1.99 1.04 9.78
N TRP A 13 -2.95 1.02 8.85
CA TRP A 13 -2.83 0.22 7.63
C TRP A 13 -1.65 0.67 6.76
N ASN A 14 -1.43 1.98 6.65
CA ASN A 14 -0.33 2.56 5.89
C ASN A 14 0.99 2.65 6.67
N ASP A 15 1.08 2.08 7.88
CA ASP A 15 2.27 2.20 8.71
C ASP A 15 3.35 1.18 8.33
N TRP A 16 4.08 1.50 7.26
CA TRP A 16 5.21 0.72 6.81
C TRP A 16 6.55 1.19 7.42
N PHE A 17 6.64 2.46 7.82
CA PHE A 17 7.91 3.04 8.28
C PHE A 17 8.26 2.57 9.69
N ASN A 18 7.30 2.49 10.61
CA ASN A 18 7.57 1.91 11.92
C ASN A 18 7.96 0.43 11.81
N ALA A 19 7.33 -0.29 10.88
CA ALA A 19 7.69 -1.68 10.61
C ALA A 19 9.14 -1.81 10.11
N LEU A 20 9.55 -0.96 9.17
CA LEU A 20 10.93 -0.88 8.68
C LEU A 20 11.95 -0.64 9.81
N LEU A 21 11.62 0.26 10.75
CA LEU A 21 12.54 0.63 11.82
C LEU A 21 12.66 -0.41 12.93
N PHE A 22 11.53 -1.02 13.33
CA PHE A 22 11.45 -1.79 14.57
C PHE A 22 11.22 -3.29 14.37
N ILE A 23 10.69 -3.72 13.23
CA ILE A 23 10.36 -5.13 12.99
C ILE A 23 11.52 -5.81 12.25
N ARG A 24 12.11 -6.81 12.90
CA ARG A 24 13.21 -7.63 12.34
C ARG A 24 12.80 -9.06 12.02
N ALA A 25 11.71 -9.53 12.62
CA ALA A 25 11.23 -10.90 12.46
C ALA A 25 10.24 -10.96 11.28
N GLU A 26 10.51 -11.84 10.32
CA GLU A 26 9.77 -11.89 9.05
C GLU A 26 8.31 -12.32 9.21
N ASP A 27 8.02 -13.07 10.27
CA ASP A 27 6.67 -13.50 10.68
C ASP A 27 5.77 -12.33 11.13
N LYS A 28 6.36 -11.15 11.38
CA LYS A 28 5.65 -9.97 11.88
C LYS A 28 5.59 -8.83 10.88
N TYR A 29 6.00 -9.06 9.64
CA TYR A 29 5.96 -8.01 8.64
C TYR A 29 4.52 -7.66 8.26
N PRO A 30 4.11 -6.39 8.44
CA PRO A 30 2.82 -5.95 7.93
C PRO A 30 2.84 -5.94 6.41
N VAL A 31 1.67 -6.17 5.81
CA VAL A 31 1.53 -6.30 4.36
C VAL A 31 2.09 -5.09 3.61
N GLN A 32 1.84 -3.87 4.13
CA GLN A 32 2.32 -2.64 3.51
C GLN A 32 3.85 -2.56 3.47
N PHE A 33 4.53 -3.06 4.50
CA PHE A 33 5.98 -3.11 4.56
C PHE A 33 6.55 -4.14 3.57
N LEU A 34 5.94 -5.33 3.47
CA LEU A 34 6.35 -6.34 2.49
C LEU A 34 6.28 -5.81 1.06
N MET A 35 5.22 -5.09 0.72
CA MET A 35 5.04 -4.53 -0.61
C MET A 35 6.12 -3.50 -0.96
N ILE A 36 6.46 -2.62 -0.01
CA ILE A 36 7.52 -1.62 -0.21
C ILE A 36 8.90 -2.29 -0.30
N ARG A 37 9.16 -3.30 0.53
CA ARG A 37 10.40 -4.08 0.46
C ARG A 37 10.57 -4.71 -0.92
N VAL A 38 9.53 -5.39 -1.42
CA VAL A 38 9.54 -6.00 -2.75
C VAL A 38 9.78 -4.95 -3.83
N LEU A 39 9.09 -3.80 -3.80
CA LEU A 39 9.31 -2.69 -4.74
C LEU A 39 10.75 -2.19 -4.76
N ASN A 40 11.35 -2.00 -3.58
CA ASN A 40 12.73 -1.56 -3.45
C ASN A 40 13.72 -2.60 -3.98
N ASP A 41 13.49 -3.89 -3.68
CA ASP A 41 14.31 -4.99 -4.17
C ASP A 41 14.28 -5.06 -5.71
N ILE A 42 13.10 -4.87 -6.31
CA ILE A 42 12.92 -4.82 -7.77
C ILE A 42 13.67 -3.64 -8.38
N GLN A 43 13.52 -2.46 -7.79
CA GLN A 43 14.17 -1.25 -8.29
C GLN A 43 15.70 -1.39 -8.21
N TYR A 44 16.21 -1.93 -7.11
CA TYR A 44 17.63 -2.23 -6.94
C TYR A 44 18.15 -3.18 -8.02
N LEU A 45 17.39 -4.24 -8.35
CA LEU A 45 17.75 -5.17 -9.43
C LEU A 45 17.72 -4.53 -10.82
N ARG A 46 16.75 -3.64 -11.09
CA ARG A 46 16.66 -2.90 -12.37
C ARG A 46 17.82 -1.93 -12.56
N GLU A 47 18.24 -1.24 -11.50
CA GLU A 47 19.34 -0.28 -11.53
C GLU A 47 20.71 -0.97 -11.63
N ASN A 48 20.85 -2.18 -11.08
CA ASN A 48 22.09 -2.97 -11.12
C ASN A 48 22.07 -4.04 -12.23
N VAL A 49 22.05 -3.60 -13.48
CA VAL A 49 21.99 -4.44 -14.70
C VAL A 49 23.10 -5.52 -14.76
N GLN A 50 24.25 -5.31 -14.12
CA GLN A 50 25.33 -6.31 -14.04
C GLN A 50 24.99 -7.54 -13.18
N LEU A 51 24.18 -7.39 -12.13
CA LEU A 51 23.66 -8.53 -11.35
C LEU A 51 22.53 -9.25 -12.10
N ALA A 52 21.71 -8.50 -12.82
CA ALA A 52 20.62 -9.01 -13.64
C ALA A 52 21.14 -9.88 -14.81
N ALA A 53 22.26 -9.50 -15.41
CA ALA A 53 22.92 -10.27 -16.48
C ALA A 53 23.54 -11.60 -16.02
N GLN A 54 23.87 -11.75 -14.73
CA GLN A 54 24.43 -12.98 -14.16
C GLN A 54 23.36 -14.04 -13.87
N ASN A 55 22.09 -13.65 -13.73
CA ASN A 55 20.96 -14.54 -13.46
C ASN A 55 19.78 -14.24 -14.39
N PRO A 56 19.79 -14.78 -15.63
CA PRO A 56 18.73 -14.54 -16.61
C PRO A 56 17.33 -15.04 -16.17
N GLU A 57 17.24 -15.98 -15.22
CA GLU A 57 15.97 -16.41 -14.62
C GLU A 57 15.35 -15.32 -13.72
N LEU A 58 16.18 -14.62 -12.92
CA LEU A 58 15.73 -13.48 -12.10
C LEU A 58 15.21 -12.33 -12.96
N MET A 59 15.69 -12.16 -14.18
CA MET A 59 15.15 -11.16 -15.11
C MET A 59 13.82 -11.55 -15.76
N ARG A 60 13.50 -12.85 -15.87
CA ARG A 60 12.17 -13.30 -16.35
C ARG A 60 11.12 -13.22 -15.27
N ASP A 61 11.53 -13.46 -14.03
CA ASP A 61 10.68 -13.32 -12.84
C ASP A 61 10.70 -11.91 -12.26
N LEU A 62 11.51 -10.99 -12.82
CA LEU A 62 11.49 -9.58 -12.46
C LEU A 62 10.06 -9.11 -12.64
N PRO A 63 9.42 -8.67 -11.55
CA PRO A 63 8.01 -8.38 -11.61
C PRO A 63 7.75 -7.19 -12.50
N ASN A 64 6.85 -7.45 -13.45
CA ASN A 64 6.37 -6.50 -14.43
C ASN A 64 5.44 -5.48 -13.76
N GLU A 65 5.09 -4.43 -14.49
CA GLU A 65 4.05 -3.44 -14.12
C GLU A 65 2.80 -4.11 -13.52
N SER A 66 2.47 -5.33 -13.96
CA SER A 66 1.38 -6.14 -13.41
C SER A 66 1.50 -6.41 -11.90
N LEU A 67 2.69 -6.69 -11.35
CA LEU A 67 2.85 -6.88 -9.90
C LEU A 67 2.69 -5.55 -9.15
N GLN A 68 3.22 -4.45 -9.68
CA GLN A 68 3.04 -3.13 -9.07
C GLN A 68 1.55 -2.78 -9.00
N MET A 69 0.82 -3.04 -10.08
CA MET A 69 -0.63 -2.86 -10.13
C MET A 69 -1.36 -3.82 -9.17
N ALA A 70 -0.95 -5.09 -9.07
CA ALA A 70 -1.53 -6.03 -8.11
C ALA A 70 -1.31 -5.58 -6.66
N MET A 71 -0.12 -5.09 -6.34
CA MET A 71 0.19 -4.48 -5.04
C MET A 71 -0.68 -3.26 -4.80
N ALA A 72 -0.83 -2.34 -5.76
CA ALA A 72 -1.72 -1.19 -5.60
C ALA A 72 -3.16 -1.61 -5.27
N VAL A 73 -3.68 -2.64 -5.96
CA VAL A 73 -5.02 -3.18 -5.69
C VAL A 73 -5.13 -3.77 -4.28
N VAL A 74 -4.14 -4.56 -3.83
CA VAL A 74 -4.11 -5.14 -2.47
C VAL A 74 -4.02 -4.04 -1.41
N GLY A 75 -3.18 -3.02 -1.62
CA GLY A 75 -3.02 -1.90 -0.71
C GLY A 75 -4.27 -1.04 -0.59
N MET A 76 -4.99 -0.82 -1.70
CA MET A 76 -6.26 -0.06 -1.72
C MET A 76 -7.47 -0.90 -1.27
N GLY A 77 -7.39 -2.22 -1.31
CA GLY A 77 -8.49 -3.14 -1.04
C GLY A 77 -9.28 -2.84 0.24
N PRO A 78 -8.64 -2.71 1.42
CA PRO A 78 -9.37 -2.44 2.65
C PRO A 78 -9.99 -1.04 2.68
N ILE A 79 -9.36 -0.04 2.05
CA ILE A 79 -9.91 1.31 1.94
C ILE A 79 -11.22 1.26 1.14
N LEU A 80 -11.25 0.49 0.05
CA LEU A 80 -12.44 0.28 -0.77
C LEU A 80 -13.55 -0.46 -0.02
N LEU A 81 -13.20 -1.44 0.83
CA LEU A 81 -14.18 -2.14 1.67
C LEU A 81 -14.78 -1.25 2.75
N VAL A 82 -13.98 -0.35 3.32
CA VAL A 82 -14.42 0.61 4.35
C VAL A 82 -15.24 1.75 3.74
N TYR A 83 -14.93 2.15 2.50
CA TYR A 83 -15.60 3.23 1.78
C TYR A 83 -17.15 3.19 1.83
N PRO A 84 -17.87 2.10 1.50
CA PRO A 84 -19.34 2.07 1.52
C PRO A 84 -19.95 2.35 2.90
N PHE A 85 -19.26 1.98 3.99
CA PHE A 85 -19.74 2.24 5.35
C PHE A 85 -19.71 3.73 5.69
N PHE A 86 -18.74 4.46 5.13
CA PHE A 86 -18.54 5.88 5.38
C PHE A 86 -19.14 6.79 4.30
N GLN A 87 -19.42 6.28 3.11
CA GLN A 87 -20.00 7.00 1.98
C GLN A 87 -21.25 7.81 2.39
N LYS A 88 -22.16 7.22 3.18
CA LYS A 88 -23.39 7.90 3.63
C LYS A 88 -23.16 9.11 4.54
N TYR A 89 -22.03 9.15 5.28
CA TYR A 89 -21.69 10.27 6.16
C TYR A 89 -21.01 11.39 5.39
N PHE A 90 -20.19 11.05 4.39
CA PHE A 90 -19.54 12.03 3.52
C PHE A 90 -20.53 12.70 2.56
N VAL A 91 -21.46 11.96 1.95
CA VAL A 91 -22.45 12.52 1.03
C VAL A 91 -23.36 13.54 1.74
N LYS A 92 -23.79 13.24 2.98
CA LYS A 92 -24.58 14.19 3.79
C LYS A 92 -23.82 15.46 4.16
N GLY A 93 -22.52 15.36 4.44
CA GLY A 93 -21.66 16.51 4.73
C GLY A 93 -21.43 17.40 3.51
N LEU A 94 -21.18 16.80 2.34
CA LEU A 94 -21.01 17.51 1.07
C LEU A 94 -22.29 18.25 0.65
N THR A 95 -23.47 17.63 0.80
CA THR A 95 -24.74 18.29 0.45
C THR A 95 -25.08 19.47 1.36
N ILE A 96 -24.64 19.48 2.63
CA ILE A 96 -24.85 20.60 3.55
C ILE A 96 -23.91 21.78 3.21
N GLY A 97 -22.68 21.49 2.77
CA GLY A 97 -21.73 22.51 2.29
C GLY A 97 -22.13 23.14 0.95
N ALA A 98 -22.73 22.36 0.05
CA ALA A 98 -23.17 22.83 -1.28
C ALA A 98 -24.45 23.68 -1.26
N VAL A 99 -25.28 23.60 -0.21
CA VAL A 99 -26.54 24.37 -0.10
C VAL A 99 -26.33 25.72 0.61
N LYS A 100 -25.17 25.92 1.24
CA LYS A 100 -24.76 27.21 1.83
C LYS A 100 -23.78 28.01 0.96
N GLY A 101 -23.41 27.48 -0.21
CA GLY A 101 -22.68 28.19 -1.25
C GLY A 101 -23.61 28.78 -2.29
#